data_AF-A0A1M6HFP4-F1
#
_entry.id   AF-A0A1M6HFP4-F1
#
_cell.length_a   1.000
_cell.length_b   1.000
_cell.length_c   1.000
_cell.angle_alpha   90.00
_cell.angle_beta   90.00
_cell.angle_gamma   90.00
#
_symmetry.space_group_name_H-M   'P 1'
#
loop_
_entity.id
_entity.type
_entity.pdbx_description
1 polymer ?
#
loop_
_entity_poly.entity_id
_entity_poly.type
_entity_poly.pdbx_seq_one_letter_code
_entity_poly.pdbx_strand_id
1 'polypeptide(L)'
;MEREKRLMTAAEKKKVEKILKRELSRHKEIIFAYLHGSFLLPVPCGDIDIAIYLEDSALSQKHWEYEAKLAMSLDHLVGMPVDVLTLNYAPVALRYHATRGKVLFSRNEPIRFTFLEDTWREYFDCLPMFRAYMNDL
;
A
#
# COMPACT_ATOMS: atom_id res chain seq x y z
N MET A 1 -14.39 -15.37 -5.51
CA MET A 1 -15.28 -15.03 -4.38
C MET A 1 -15.39 -13.53 -4.33
N GLU A 2 -16.60 -12.99 -4.38
CA GLU A 2 -16.84 -11.56 -4.29
C GLU A 2 -16.56 -11.09 -2.86
N ARG A 3 -15.72 -10.06 -2.70
CA ARG A 3 -15.37 -9.52 -1.38
C ARG A 3 -16.58 -8.74 -0.85
N GLU A 4 -17.12 -9.16 0.29
CA GLU A 4 -18.25 -8.48 0.93
C GLU A 4 -17.83 -7.08 1.38
N LYS A 5 -18.41 -6.04 0.75
CA LYS A 5 -18.12 -4.65 1.11
C LYS A 5 -18.84 -4.27 2.40
N ARG A 6 -18.13 -3.65 3.34
CA ARG A 6 -18.68 -3.22 4.62
C ARG A 6 -18.44 -1.74 4.85
N LEU A 7 -19.45 -1.05 5.37
CA LEU A 7 -19.29 0.32 5.84
C LEU A 7 -18.69 0.27 7.25
N MET A 8 -17.55 0.95 7.45
CA MET A 8 -16.86 0.99 8.73
C MET A 8 -16.87 2.42 9.29
N THR A 9 -17.12 2.53 10.58
CA THR A 9 -17.00 3.79 11.33
C THR A 9 -15.56 4.27 11.40
N ALA A 10 -15.36 5.57 11.63
CA ALA A 10 -14.02 6.13 11.82
C ALA A 10 -13.26 5.48 13.00
N ALA A 11 -13.98 5.05 14.05
CA ALA A 11 -13.39 4.37 15.20
C ALA A 11 -12.87 2.97 14.85
N GLU A 12 -13.64 2.20 14.07
CA GLU A 12 -13.21 0.88 13.58
C GLU A 12 -12.01 0.99 12.64
N LYS A 13 -12.06 1.94 11.68
CA LYS A 13 -10.92 2.19 10.78
C LYS A 13 -9.66 2.55 11.55
N LYS A 14 -9.77 3.42 12.56
CA LYS A 14 -8.64 3.78 13.43
C LYS A 14 -8.11 2.60 14.26
N LYS A 15 -8.97 1.67 14.65
CA LYS A 15 -8.55 0.43 15.36
C LYS A 15 -7.75 -0.47 14.44
N VAL A 16 -8.25 -0.74 13.23
CA VAL A 16 -7.56 -1.51 12.19
C VAL A 16 -6.20 -0.89 11.86
N GLU A 17 -6.18 0.43 11.65
CA GLU A 17 -4.96 1.16 11.32
C GLU A 17 -3.87 1.04 12.40
N LYS A 18 -4.26 1.08 13.69
CA LYS A 18 -3.34 0.83 14.81
C LYS A 18 -2.79 -0.60 14.83
N ILE A 19 -3.64 -1.58 14.52
CA ILE A 19 -3.25 -2.99 14.46
C ILE A 19 -2.24 -3.22 13.34
N LEU A 20 -2.56 -2.74 12.13
CA LEU A 20 -1.68 -2.83 10.96
C LEU A 20 -0.35 -2.14 11.19
N LYS A 21 -0.37 -0.89 11.70
CA LYS A 21 0.85 -0.16 12.03
C LYS A 21 1.73 -0.95 12.98
N ARG A 22 1.15 -1.51 14.06
CA ARG A 22 1.89 -2.27 15.06
C ARG A 22 2.53 -3.52 14.44
N GLU A 23 1.78 -4.29 13.66
CA GLU A 23 2.29 -5.54 13.10
C GLU A 23 3.36 -5.28 12.04
N LEU A 24 3.09 -4.40 11.06
CA LEU A 24 4.06 -4.05 10.03
C LEU A 24 5.35 -3.45 10.62
N SER A 25 5.27 -2.70 11.73
CA SER A 25 6.45 -2.15 12.41
C SER A 25 7.32 -3.21 13.09
N ARG A 26 6.91 -4.48 13.15
CA ARG A 26 7.74 -5.59 13.68
C ARG A 26 8.65 -6.19 12.62
N HIS A 27 8.27 -6.05 11.35
CA HIS A 27 9.08 -6.40 10.20
C HIS A 27 10.17 -5.34 10.01
N LYS A 28 11.41 -5.68 10.39
CA LYS A 28 12.54 -4.73 10.39
C LYS A 28 12.91 -4.34 8.96
N GLU A 29 12.72 -5.26 8.03
CA GLU A 29 12.98 -5.10 6.61
C GLU A 29 12.05 -4.08 5.93
N ILE A 30 10.88 -3.78 6.50
CA ILE A 30 9.98 -2.77 5.96
C ILE A 30 10.44 -1.40 6.44
N ILE A 31 10.93 -0.56 5.52
CA ILE A 31 11.37 0.81 5.81
C ILE A 31 10.18 1.73 6.03
N PHE A 32 9.16 1.67 5.19
CA PHE A 32 7.93 2.45 5.35
C PHE A 32 6.71 1.72 4.75
N ALA A 33 5.53 2.09 5.23
CA ALA A 33 4.27 1.52 4.75
C ALA A 33 3.17 2.58 4.62
N TYR A 34 2.34 2.41 3.60
CA TYR A 34 1.16 3.22 3.30
C TYR A 34 -0.09 2.36 3.37
N LEU A 35 -1.13 2.89 4.00
CA LEU A 35 -2.50 2.45 3.82
C LEU A 35 -3.11 3.27 2.68
N HIS A 36 -3.75 2.64 1.71
CA HIS A 36 -4.35 3.35 0.58
C HIS A 36 -5.69 2.76 0.16
N GLY A 37 -6.18 3.20 -1.00
CA GLY A 37 -7.41 2.69 -1.60
C GLY A 37 -8.69 3.09 -0.87
N SER A 38 -9.74 2.29 -1.07
CA SER A 38 -11.11 2.62 -0.64
C SER A 38 -11.26 2.69 0.88
N PHE A 39 -10.40 1.99 1.62
CA PHE A 39 -10.41 1.97 3.07
C PHE A 39 -10.24 3.37 3.70
N LEU A 40 -9.58 4.30 3.03
CA LEU A 40 -9.43 5.68 3.52
C LEU A 40 -10.66 6.58 3.32
N LEU A 41 -11.60 6.16 2.47
CA LEU A 41 -12.76 6.96 2.08
C LEU A 41 -14.00 6.63 2.95
N PRO A 42 -14.98 7.54 3.10
CA PRO A 42 -16.22 7.28 3.84
C PRO A 42 -17.23 6.45 2.99
N VAL A 43 -16.76 5.36 2.40
CA VAL A 43 -17.56 4.45 1.55
C VAL A 43 -17.34 2.99 1.99
N PRO A 44 -18.23 2.05 1.59
CA PRO A 44 -17.99 0.63 1.83
C PRO A 44 -16.69 0.13 1.18
N CYS A 45 -15.86 -0.57 1.95
CA CYS A 45 -14.61 -1.20 1.48
C CYS A 45 -14.72 -2.73 1.60
N GLY A 46 -14.16 -3.46 0.64
CA GLY A 46 -14.10 -4.94 0.66
C GLY A 46 -12.76 -5.50 1.12
N ASP A 47 -11.75 -4.64 1.16
CA ASP A 47 -10.34 -4.94 1.39
C ASP A 47 -9.62 -3.74 2.02
N ILE A 48 -8.44 -4.01 2.56
CA ILE A 48 -7.45 -3.03 2.98
C ILE A 48 -6.27 -3.11 2.03
N ASP A 49 -5.97 -2.02 1.34
CA ASP A 49 -4.78 -1.96 0.50
C ASP A 49 -3.58 -1.40 1.29
N ILE A 50 -2.50 -2.16 1.34
CA ILE A 50 -1.24 -1.79 1.97
C ILE A 50 -0.13 -1.78 0.93
N ALA A 51 0.64 -0.69 0.88
CA ALA A 51 1.88 -0.63 0.13
C ALA A 51 3.06 -0.56 1.08
N ILE A 52 4.10 -1.34 0.81
CA ILE A 52 5.31 -1.43 1.63
C ILE A 52 6.54 -1.15 0.79
N TYR A 53 7.56 -0.56 1.41
CA TYR A 53 8.89 -0.45 0.82
C TYR A 53 9.90 -1.20 1.68
N LEU A 54 10.63 -2.11 1.04
CA LEU A 54 11.60 -2.99 1.68
C LEU A 54 13.02 -2.42 1.55
N GLU A 55 13.86 -2.75 2.52
CA GLU A 55 15.31 -2.57 2.41
C GLU A 55 15.91 -3.47 1.33
N ASP A 56 17.03 -3.05 0.73
CA ASP A 56 17.68 -3.74 -0.38
C ASP A 56 18.06 -5.20 -0.05
N SER A 57 18.45 -5.49 1.21
CA SER A 57 18.78 -6.83 1.68
C SER A 57 17.60 -7.81 1.71
N ALA A 58 16.37 -7.30 1.74
CA ALA A 58 15.16 -8.11 1.75
C ALA A 58 14.52 -8.26 0.36
N LEU A 59 15.10 -7.61 -0.66
CA LEU A 59 14.65 -7.74 -2.03
C LEU A 59 14.92 -9.15 -2.57
N SER A 60 13.91 -9.73 -3.20
CA SER A 60 13.94 -11.08 -3.74
C SER A 60 13.15 -11.14 -5.04
N GLN A 61 13.59 -11.99 -5.98
CA GLN A 61 12.83 -12.25 -7.20
C GLN A 61 11.43 -12.81 -6.93
N LYS A 62 11.21 -13.38 -5.75
CA LYS A 62 9.95 -13.95 -5.29
C LYS A 62 9.19 -13.00 -4.35
N HIS A 63 9.19 -11.70 -4.64
CA HIS A 63 8.49 -10.70 -3.82
C HIS A 63 7.00 -10.99 -3.62
N TRP A 64 6.33 -11.58 -4.61
CA TRP A 64 4.95 -12.03 -4.50
C TRP A 64 4.73 -13.08 -3.39
N GLU A 65 5.73 -13.91 -3.07
CA GLU A 65 5.65 -14.85 -1.93
C GLU A 65 5.67 -14.10 -0.60
N TYR A 66 6.43 -13.00 -0.53
CA TYR A 66 6.47 -12.12 0.64
C TYR A 66 5.14 -11.40 0.81
N GLU A 67 4.62 -10.80 -0.26
CA GLU A 67 3.30 -10.14 -0.28
C GLU A 67 2.20 -11.09 0.17
N ALA A 68 2.14 -12.30 -0.39
CA ALA A 68 1.13 -13.29 -0.04
C ALA A 68 1.21 -13.72 1.44
N LYS A 69 2.40 -14.00 1.95
CA LYS A 69 2.59 -14.38 3.36
C LYS A 69 2.20 -13.24 4.30
N LEU A 70 2.60 -12.01 3.98
CA LEU A 70 2.28 -10.85 4.79
C LEU A 70 0.77 -10.55 4.75
N ALA A 71 0.16 -10.58 3.56
CA ALA A 71 -1.28 -10.44 3.37
C ALA A 71 -2.06 -11.45 4.24
N MET A 72 -1.75 -12.75 4.14
CA MET A 72 -2.41 -13.78 4.95
C MET A 72 -2.28 -13.54 6.46
N SER A 73 -1.13 -13.05 6.91
CA SER A 73 -0.93 -12.72 8.32
C SER A 73 -1.76 -11.52 8.76
N LEU A 74 -1.86 -10.49 7.92
CA LEU A 74 -2.64 -9.28 8.20
C LEU A 74 -4.15 -9.56 8.13
N ASP A 75 -4.60 -10.35 7.15
CA ASP A 75 -5.98 -10.84 6.99
C ASP A 75 -6.51 -11.42 8.30
N HIS A 76 -5.76 -12.37 8.85
CA HIS A 76 -6.12 -13.04 10.10
C HIS A 76 -6.19 -12.06 11.27
N LEU A 77 -5.30 -11.06 11.29
CA LEU A 77 -5.18 -10.11 12.39
C LEU A 77 -6.30 -9.06 12.39
N VAL A 78 -6.75 -8.61 11.21
CA VAL A 78 -7.78 -7.56 11.09
C VAL A 78 -9.17 -8.12 10.79
N GLY A 79 -9.28 -9.38 10.38
CA GLY A 79 -10.54 -10.04 10.06
C GLY A 79 -11.17 -9.56 8.75
N MET A 80 -10.36 -9.04 7.82
CA MET A 80 -10.78 -8.55 6.51
C MET A 80 -9.65 -8.77 5.50
N PRO A 81 -9.94 -9.02 4.21
CA PRO A 81 -8.90 -9.17 3.20
C PRO A 81 -7.97 -7.96 3.13
N VAL A 82 -6.67 -8.23 3.00
CA VAL A 82 -5.60 -7.25 2.89
C VAL A 82 -4.80 -7.58 1.63
N ASP A 83 -4.70 -6.60 0.75
CA ASP A 83 -3.81 -6.69 -0.41
C ASP A 83 -2.51 -5.96 -0.10
N VAL A 84 -1.39 -6.62 -0.35
CA VAL A 84 -0.05 -6.08 -0.10
C VAL A 84 0.66 -5.84 -1.43
N LEU A 85 1.16 -4.63 -1.62
CA LEU A 85 1.94 -4.20 -2.78
C LEU A 85 3.35 -3.80 -2.35
N THR A 86 4.38 -4.41 -2.96
CA THR A 86 5.78 -4.03 -2.74
C THR A 86 6.18 -2.90 -3.70
N LEU A 87 6.37 -1.71 -3.14
CA LEU A 87 6.68 -0.49 -3.87
C LEU A 87 7.99 -0.56 -4.67
N ASN A 88 8.96 -1.35 -4.22
CA ASN A 88 10.25 -1.53 -4.90
C ASN A 88 10.10 -2.10 -6.33
N TYR A 89 9.04 -2.89 -6.58
CA TYR A 89 8.78 -3.55 -7.87
C TYR A 89 7.56 -3.00 -8.61
N ALA A 90 6.80 -2.11 -7.96
CA ALA A 90 5.53 -1.65 -8.48
C ALA A 90 5.71 -0.69 -9.68
N PRO A 91 4.86 -0.82 -10.73
CA PRO A 91 4.76 0.19 -11.77
C PRO A 91 4.48 1.59 -11.21
N VAL A 92 4.96 2.63 -11.90
CA VAL A 92 4.91 4.02 -11.42
C VAL A 92 3.49 4.48 -11.07
N ALA A 93 2.48 4.05 -11.84
CA ALA A 93 1.09 4.37 -11.55
C ALA A 93 0.64 3.83 -10.18
N LEU A 94 0.96 2.57 -9.86
CA LEU A 94 0.63 1.98 -8.56
C LEU A 94 1.40 2.64 -7.43
N ARG A 95 2.70 2.92 -7.62
CA ARG A 95 3.51 3.66 -6.63
C ARG A 95 2.91 5.03 -6.33
N TYR A 96 2.53 5.79 -7.35
CA TYR A 96 1.93 7.11 -7.20
C TYR A 96 0.60 7.03 -6.44
N HIS A 97 -0.32 6.15 -6.85
CA HIS A 97 -1.62 6.01 -6.19
C HIS A 97 -1.50 5.52 -4.74
N ALA A 98 -0.58 4.59 -4.47
CA ALA A 98 -0.32 4.10 -3.11
C ALA A 98 0.26 5.21 -2.21
N THR A 99 1.24 5.99 -2.70
CA THR A 99 1.88 7.06 -1.92
C THR A 99 1.02 8.30 -1.70
N ARG A 100 -0.11 8.44 -2.43
CA ARG A 100 -1.19 9.39 -2.09
C ARG A 100 -2.02 8.98 -0.87
N GLY A 101 -1.83 7.74 -0.40
CA GLY A 101 -2.48 7.22 0.79
C GLY A 101 -1.92 7.81 2.09
N LYS A 102 -2.23 7.12 3.18
CA LYS A 102 -1.82 7.51 4.52
C LYS A 102 -0.63 6.70 4.99
N VAL A 103 0.42 7.38 5.43
CA VAL A 103 1.60 6.74 6.04
C VAL A 103 1.19 6.06 7.35
N LEU A 104 1.41 4.75 7.46
CA LEU A 104 1.26 4.01 8.73
C LEU A 104 2.48 4.25 9.62
N PHE A 105 3.67 4.07 9.04
CA PHE A 105 4.96 4.39 9.66
C PHE A 105 6.05 4.56 8.60
N SER A 106 7.17 5.13 9.04
CA SER A 106 8.40 5.23 8.27
C SER A 106 9.57 5.24 9.24
N ARG A 107 10.57 4.40 8.97
CA ARG A 107 11.81 4.28 9.76
C ARG A 107 12.88 5.25 9.28
N ASN A 108 12.83 5.63 8.00
CA ASN A 108 13.81 6.49 7.37
C ASN A 108 13.08 7.44 6.42
N GLU A 109 12.79 8.64 6.94
CA GLU A 109 12.11 9.70 6.20
C GLU A 109 12.88 10.17 4.96
N PRO A 110 14.22 10.36 5.00
CA PRO A 110 14.99 10.64 3.79
C PRO A 110 14.76 9.65 2.65
N ILE A 111 14.84 8.34 2.90
CA ILE A 111 14.58 7.30 1.88
C ILE A 111 13.16 7.43 1.33
N ARG A 112 12.18 7.62 2.21
CA ARG A 112 10.78 7.77 1.81
C ARG A 112 10.58 9.01 0.94
N PHE A 113 11.16 10.15 1.29
CA PHE A 113 11.02 11.38 0.51
C PHE A 113 11.67 11.28 -0.86
N THR A 114 12.90 10.74 -0.96
CA THR A 114 13.54 10.48 -2.26
C THR A 114 12.65 9.58 -3.14
N PHE A 115 12.11 8.49 -2.58
CA PHE A 115 11.19 7.61 -3.31
C PHE A 115 9.92 8.34 -3.79
N LEU A 116 9.36 9.24 -2.97
CA LEU A 116 8.18 10.02 -3.36
C LEU A 116 8.51 10.99 -4.49
N GLU A 117 9.59 11.74 -4.37
CA GLU A 117 10.02 12.72 -5.38
C GLU A 117 10.24 12.05 -6.74
N ASP A 118 10.98 10.94 -6.75
CA ASP A 118 11.26 10.18 -7.97
C ASP A 118 9.99 9.59 -8.57
N THR A 119 9.15 8.95 -7.75
CA THR A 119 7.89 8.36 -8.18
C THR A 119 6.95 9.40 -8.79
N TRP A 120 6.82 10.57 -8.15
CA TRP A 120 5.88 11.59 -8.59
C TRP A 120 6.37 12.27 -9.86
N ARG A 121 7.68 12.55 -9.97
CA ARG A 121 8.28 13.05 -11.21
C ARG A 121 8.02 12.09 -12.37
N GLU A 122 8.38 10.81 -12.20
CA GLU A 122 8.20 9.77 -13.22
C GLU A 122 6.72 9.61 -13.62
N TYR A 123 5.80 9.68 -12.64
CA TYR A 123 4.37 9.60 -12.91
C TYR A 123 3.87 10.78 -13.75
N PHE A 124 4.29 11.99 -13.43
CA PHE A 124 3.87 13.19 -14.17
C PHE A 124 4.46 13.24 -15.58
N ASP A 125 5.67 12.71 -15.79
CA ASP A 125 6.24 12.53 -17.12
C ASP A 125 5.41 11.51 -17.94
N CYS A 126 4.88 10.47 -17.29
CA CYS A 126 4.02 9.47 -17.92
C CYS A 126 2.55 9.90 -18.07
N LEU A 127 2.10 10.94 -17.37
CA LEU A 127 0.70 11.33 -17.28
C LEU A 127 0.02 11.60 -18.64
N PRO A 128 0.68 12.22 -19.64
CA PRO A 128 0.10 12.36 -20.98
C PRO A 128 -0.25 11.01 -21.62
N MET A 129 0.63 10.00 -21.47
CA MET A 129 0.41 8.65 -22.02
C MET A 129 -0.77 7.95 -21.33
N PHE A 130 -0.87 8.04 -20.00
CA PHE A 130 -2.00 7.47 -19.27
C PHE A 130 -3.34 8.11 -19.67
N ARG A 131 -3.35 9.43 -19.90
CA ARG A 131 -4.55 10.14 -20.37
C ARG A 131 -4.97 9.72 -21.77
N ALA A 132 -4.02 9.57 -22.69
CA ALA A 132 -4.32 9.09 -24.04
C ALA A 132 -4.95 7.68 -23.98
N TYR A 133 -4.32 6.76 -23.25
CA TYR A 133 -4.84 5.40 -23.07
C TYR A 133 -6.27 5.35 -22.51
N MET A 134 -6.60 6.20 -21.52
CA MET A 134 -7.95 6.24 -20.95
C MET A 134 -9.01 6.83 -21.88
N ASN A 135 -8.62 7.71 -22.81
CA ASN A 135 -9.57 8.31 -23.77
C ASN A 135 -9.85 7.39 -24.97
N ASP A 136 -8.98 6.41 -25.22
CA ASP A 136 -9.12 5.42 -26.29
C ASP A 136 -9.96 4.19 -25.87
N LEU A 137 -10.36 4.10 -24.59
CA LEU A 137 -11.25 3.09 -24.01
C LEU A 137 -12.72 3.55 -24.00
#